data_AF-A0A9D1DCP6-F1
#
_entry.id   AF-A0A9D1DCP6-F1
#
_cell.length_a   1.000
_cell.length_b   1.000
_cell.length_c   1.000
_cell.angle_alpha   90.00
_cell.angle_beta   90.00
_cell.angle_gamma   90.00
#
_symmetry.space_group_name_H-M   'P 1'
#
loop_
_entity.id
_entity.type
_entity.pdbx_description
1 polymer ?
#
loop_
_entity_poly.entity_id
_entity_poly.type
_entity_poly.pdbx_seq_one_letter_code
_entity_poly.pdbx_strand_id
1 'polypeptide(L)'
;MLTADYIVLGLLLVFVLIGALVGFGKGLKFFTSGIFGIIISVFVCYLIFGLVLSWSVVSDLLARFNEWLREQGNVGTFFADIYIDRVVLAVVLFLIVQIVRMIIVKILKSIFEIDNIFVKVINKVVGAVFFAAVFVALLLFAFQIVSWIGGDTAANFLSYFDGSALLLDKLYLNNPLNAIFS
;
A
#
# COMPACT_ATOMS: atom_id res chain seq x y z
N MET A 1 26.62 4.98 5.94
CA MET A 1 25.48 4.36 5.24
C MET A 1 25.79 2.88 5.10
N LEU A 2 24.86 2.03 5.51
CA LEU A 2 25.02 0.58 5.45
C LEU A 2 24.94 0.09 4.00
N THR A 3 25.43 -1.12 3.74
CA THR A 3 25.25 -1.79 2.43
C THR A 3 23.76 -1.88 2.06
N ALA A 4 22.90 -2.11 3.04
CA ALA A 4 21.45 -2.10 2.87
C ALA A 4 20.92 -0.76 2.34
N ASP A 5 21.43 0.36 2.85
CA ASP A 5 21.03 1.70 2.40
C ASP A 5 21.38 1.93 0.93
N TYR A 6 22.57 1.48 0.51
CA TYR A 6 23.00 1.59 -0.89
C TYR A 6 22.16 0.72 -1.83
N ILE A 7 21.80 -0.50 -1.40
CA ILE A 7 20.94 -1.39 -2.18
C ILE A 7 19.55 -0.76 -2.34
N VAL A 8 18.95 -0.27 -1.25
CA VAL A 8 17.63 0.36 -1.29
C VAL A 8 17.64 1.63 -2.14
N LEU A 9 18.66 2.49 -2.02
CA LEU A 9 18.79 3.68 -2.87
C LEU A 9 19.01 3.32 -4.33
N GLY A 10 19.83 2.31 -4.62
CA GLY A 10 20.04 1.83 -5.98
C GLY A 10 18.75 1.35 -6.63
N LEU A 11 17.97 0.52 -5.91
CA LEU A 11 16.67 0.06 -6.38
C LEU A 11 15.66 1.21 -6.52
N LEU A 12 15.60 2.13 -5.56
CA LEU A 12 14.74 3.29 -5.64
C LEU A 12 15.07 4.12 -6.89
N LEU A 13 16.35 4.36 -7.16
CA LEU A 13 16.80 5.10 -8.34
C LEU A 13 16.40 4.39 -9.64
N VAL A 14 16.51 3.06 -9.70
CA VAL A 14 16.03 2.27 -10.85
C VAL A 14 14.51 2.47 -11.04
N PHE A 15 13.70 2.37 -9.98
CA PHE A 15 12.26 2.58 -10.06
C PHE A 15 11.90 4.00 -10.49
N VAL A 16 12.58 5.01 -9.95
CA VAL A 16 12.41 6.42 -10.33
C VAL A 16 12.71 6.63 -11.81
N LEU A 17 13.81 6.05 -12.32
CA LEU A 17 14.18 6.14 -13.73
C LEU A 17 13.15 5.42 -14.63
N ILE A 18 12.70 4.23 -14.24
CA ILE A 18 11.62 3.52 -14.95
C ILE A 18 10.37 4.39 -14.99
N GLY A 19 9.97 4.98 -13.87
CA GLY A 19 8.82 5.87 -13.79
C GLY A 19 8.96 7.11 -14.67
N ALA A 20 10.14 7.72 -14.71
CA ALA A 20 10.43 8.86 -15.58
C ALA A 20 10.41 8.50 -17.08
N LEU A 21 10.88 7.30 -17.44
CA LEU A 21 10.92 6.83 -18.83
C LEU A 21 9.55 6.39 -19.33
N VAL A 22 8.83 5.60 -18.53
CA VAL A 22 7.50 5.10 -18.84
C VAL A 22 6.47 6.22 -18.78
N GLY A 23 6.59 7.10 -17.78
CA GLY A 23 5.64 8.15 -17.46
C GLY A 23 4.40 7.63 -16.72
N PHE A 24 3.70 8.53 -16.03
CA PHE A 24 2.55 8.22 -15.19
C PHE A 24 1.43 7.54 -15.97
N GLY A 25 1.05 8.08 -17.14
CA GLY A 25 -0.09 7.57 -17.90
C GLY A 25 0.08 6.12 -18.32
N LYS A 26 1.25 5.76 -18.87
CA LYS A 26 1.52 4.39 -19.32
C LYS A 26 1.71 3.44 -18.14
N GLY A 27 2.40 3.91 -17.08
CA GLY A 27 2.54 3.17 -15.83
C GLY A 27 1.17 2.84 -15.26
N LEU A 28 0.35 3.85 -15.00
CA LEU A 28 -0.99 3.66 -14.43
C LEU A 28 -1.92 2.83 -15.33
N LYS A 29 -1.82 2.95 -16.66
CA LYS A 29 -2.54 2.06 -17.60
C LYS A 29 -2.15 0.60 -17.40
N PHE A 30 -0.86 0.30 -17.22
CA PHE A 30 -0.40 -1.07 -16.90
C PHE A 30 -0.99 -1.54 -15.56
N PHE A 31 -0.94 -0.71 -14.51
CA PHE A 31 -1.47 -1.03 -13.18
C PHE A 31 -3.00 -1.19 -13.14
N THR A 32 -3.73 -0.67 -14.14
CA THR A 32 -5.20 -0.70 -14.16
C THR A 32 -5.80 -1.59 -15.26
N SER A 33 -5.00 -2.05 -16.22
CA SER A 33 -5.48 -2.83 -17.37
C SER A 33 -5.35 -4.34 -17.18
N GLY A 34 -6.25 -5.09 -17.82
CA GLY A 34 -6.22 -6.56 -17.87
C GLY A 34 -6.34 -7.25 -16.51
N ILE A 35 -5.85 -8.48 -16.45
CA ILE A 35 -5.82 -9.33 -15.25
C ILE A 35 -4.88 -8.74 -14.20
N PHE A 36 -3.75 -8.16 -14.62
CA PHE A 36 -2.81 -7.50 -13.72
C PHE A 36 -3.48 -6.37 -12.93
N GLY A 37 -4.36 -5.59 -13.55
CA GLY A 37 -5.10 -4.55 -12.83
C GLY A 37 -6.03 -5.06 -11.73
N ILE A 38 -6.54 -6.29 -11.84
CA ILE A 38 -7.34 -6.92 -10.78
C ILE A 38 -6.41 -7.36 -9.63
N ILE A 39 -5.32 -8.06 -9.96
CA ILE A 39 -4.35 -8.55 -8.95
C ILE A 39 -3.75 -7.37 -8.18
N ILE A 40 -3.31 -6.34 -8.90
CA ILE A 40 -2.75 -5.11 -8.32
C ILE A 40 -3.81 -4.40 -7.48
N SER A 41 -5.08 -4.37 -7.90
CA SER A 41 -6.16 -3.79 -7.11
C SER A 41 -6.34 -4.52 -5.77
N VAL A 42 -6.25 -5.85 -5.75
CA VAL A 42 -6.31 -6.63 -4.51
C VAL A 42 -5.09 -6.34 -3.64
N PHE A 43 -3.90 -6.31 -4.23
CA PHE A 43 -2.66 -5.97 -3.53
C PHE A 43 -2.69 -4.57 -2.93
N VAL A 44 -3.08 -3.55 -3.70
CA VAL A 44 -3.23 -2.18 -3.24
C VAL A 44 -4.31 -2.07 -2.16
N CYS A 45 -5.42 -2.81 -2.29
CA CYS A 45 -6.44 -2.87 -1.25
C CYS A 45 -5.88 -3.45 0.05
N TYR A 46 -5.06 -4.50 -0.01
CA TYR A 46 -4.38 -5.07 1.15
C TYR A 46 -3.45 -4.04 1.82
N LEU A 47 -2.67 -3.31 1.03
CA LEU A 47 -1.76 -2.28 1.55
C LEU A 47 -2.50 -1.12 2.22
N ILE A 48 -3.55 -0.62 1.55
CA ILE A 48 -4.39 0.46 2.08
C ILE A 48 -5.13 -0.04 3.32
N PHE A 49 -5.60 -1.28 3.35
CA PHE A 49 -6.29 -1.86 4.50
C PHE A 49 -5.41 -1.82 5.76
N GLY A 50 -4.16 -2.28 5.69
CA GLY A 50 -3.23 -2.18 6.82
C GLY A 50 -2.96 -0.73 7.26
N LEU A 51 -2.73 0.16 6.30
CA LEU A 51 -2.54 1.58 6.58
C LEU A 51 -3.76 2.22 7.26
N VAL A 52 -4.96 1.97 6.74
CA VAL A 52 -6.21 2.51 7.26
C VAL A 52 -6.52 1.95 8.64
N LEU A 53 -6.24 0.67 8.91
CA LEU A 53 -6.37 0.08 10.25
C LEU A 53 -5.45 0.74 11.28
N SER A 54 -4.25 1.18 10.86
CA SER A 54 -3.31 1.87 11.76
C SER A 54 -3.76 3.28 12.19
N TRP A 55 -4.85 3.81 11.61
CA TRP A 55 -5.34 5.14 11.96
C TRP A 55 -6.26 5.09 13.18
N SER A 56 -5.99 5.94 14.18
CA SER A 56 -6.79 6.00 15.42
C SER A 56 -8.28 6.27 15.17
N VAL A 57 -8.61 7.11 14.19
CA VAL A 57 -10.00 7.41 13.83
C VAL A 57 -10.74 6.16 13.35
N VAL A 58 -10.05 5.28 12.63
CA VAL A 58 -10.64 4.05 12.09
C VAL A 58 -10.78 3.02 13.19
N SER A 59 -9.75 2.85 14.04
CA SER A 59 -9.85 1.92 15.17
C SER A 59 -10.99 2.30 16.12
N ASP A 60 -11.19 3.60 16.38
CA ASP A 60 -12.30 4.08 17.22
C ASP A 60 -13.66 3.84 16.56
N LEU A 61 -13.77 4.01 15.25
CA LEU A 61 -15.00 3.74 14.50
C LEU A 61 -15.34 2.25 14.50
N LEU A 62 -14.34 1.38 14.33
CA LEU A 62 -14.51 -0.06 14.43
C LEU A 62 -14.93 -0.48 15.85
N ALA A 63 -14.33 0.11 16.89
CA ALA A 63 -14.71 -0.16 18.27
C ALA A 63 -16.18 0.19 18.54
N ARG A 64 -16.63 1.37 18.10
CA ARG A 64 -18.05 1.79 18.22
C ARG A 64 -19.00 0.88 17.45
N PHE A 65 -18.60 0.42 16.26
CA PHE A 65 -19.39 -0.52 15.49
C PHE A 65 -19.49 -1.88 16.19
N ASN A 66 -18.41 -2.33 16.82
CA ASN A 66 -18.36 -3.57 17.58
C ASN A 66 -19.20 -3.50 18.87
N GLU A 67 -19.15 -2.36 19.58
CA GLU A 67 -20.04 -2.07 20.71
C GLU A 67 -21.52 -2.12 20.28
N TRP A 68 -21.87 -1.43 19.19
CA TRP A 68 -23.23 -1.45 18.65
C TRP A 68 -23.69 -2.86 18.26
N LEU A 69 -22.82 -3.71 17.71
CA LEU A 69 -23.14 -5.10 17.41
C LEU A 69 -23.46 -5.88 18.68
N ARG A 70 -22.68 -5.70 19.75
CA ARG A 70 -22.89 -6.39 21.03
C ARG A 70 -24.21 -6.00 21.69
N GLU A 71 -24.68 -4.78 21.49
CA GLU A 71 -26.00 -4.32 21.95
C GLU A 71 -27.19 -5.03 21.26
N GLN A 72 -26.99 -5.67 20.10
CA GLN A 72 -28.04 -6.41 19.38
C GLN A 72 -28.30 -7.84 19.93
N GLY A 73 -27.72 -8.19 21.08
CA GLY A 73 -27.91 -9.48 21.75
C GLY A 73 -26.98 -10.60 21.25
N ASN A 74 -27.39 -11.85 21.43
CA ASN A 74 -26.51 -13.02 21.20
C ASN A 74 -25.96 -13.12 19.76
N VAL A 75 -26.78 -12.79 18.75
CA VAL A 75 -26.37 -12.85 17.34
C VAL A 75 -25.36 -11.75 17.01
N GLY A 76 -25.60 -10.54 17.52
CA GLY A 76 -24.66 -9.42 17.32
C GLY A 76 -23.33 -9.63 18.05
N THR A 77 -23.37 -10.23 19.24
CA THR A 77 -22.16 -10.63 19.98
C THR A 77 -21.35 -11.69 19.24
N PHE A 78 -22.01 -12.67 18.61
CA PHE A 78 -21.31 -13.63 17.75
C PHE A 78 -20.59 -12.95 16.58
N PHE A 79 -21.24 -11.99 15.92
CA PHE A 79 -20.64 -11.23 14.82
C PHE A 79 -19.47 -10.34 15.26
N ALA A 80 -19.58 -9.76 16.46
CA ALA A 80 -18.52 -9.02 17.12
C ALA A 80 -17.28 -9.89 17.40
N ASP A 81 -17.49 -11.11 17.90
CA ASP A 81 -16.40 -12.02 18.30
C ASP A 81 -15.63 -12.60 17.11
N ILE A 82 -16.26 -12.71 15.94
CA ILE A 82 -15.57 -13.08 14.69
C ILE A 82 -14.93 -11.89 13.96
N TYR A 83 -14.90 -10.71 14.58
CA TYR A 83 -14.35 -9.47 14.00
C TYR A 83 -14.96 -9.11 12.64
N ILE A 84 -16.29 -9.15 12.53
CA ILE A 84 -16.99 -8.78 11.28
C ILE A 84 -16.74 -7.32 10.89
N ASP A 85 -16.41 -6.46 11.86
CA ASP A 85 -15.99 -5.08 11.67
C ASP A 85 -14.82 -4.95 10.68
N ARG A 86 -13.80 -5.82 10.82
CA ARG A 86 -12.66 -5.89 9.90
C ARG A 86 -13.07 -6.32 8.50
N VAL A 87 -14.00 -7.28 8.39
CA VAL A 87 -14.54 -7.74 7.10
C VAL A 87 -15.31 -6.63 6.40
N VAL A 88 -16.17 -5.91 7.14
CA VAL A 88 -16.93 -4.77 6.62
C VAL A 88 -15.98 -3.68 6.11
N LEU A 89 -14.94 -3.34 6.89
CA LEU A 89 -13.92 -2.38 6.46
C LEU A 89 -13.22 -2.81 5.17
N ALA A 90 -12.83 -4.09 5.07
CA ALA A 90 -12.18 -4.62 3.89
C ALA A 90 -13.08 -4.53 2.64
N VAL A 91 -14.37 -4.86 2.78
CA VAL A 91 -15.35 -4.74 1.69
C VAL A 91 -15.54 -3.29 1.27
N VAL A 92 -15.70 -2.37 2.22
CA VAL A 92 -15.85 -0.93 1.95
C VAL A 92 -14.62 -0.38 1.25
N LEU A 93 -13.41 -0.69 1.74
CA LEU A 93 -12.17 -0.26 1.12
C LEU A 93 -11.99 -0.86 -0.28
N PHE A 94 -12.36 -2.11 -0.49
CA PHE A 94 -12.33 -2.71 -1.82
C PHE A 94 -13.22 -1.95 -2.80
N LEU A 95 -14.45 -1.61 -2.40
CA LEU A 95 -15.35 -0.80 -3.24
C LEU A 95 -14.76 0.59 -3.53
N ILE A 96 -14.20 1.27 -2.53
CA ILE A 96 -13.53 2.57 -2.71
C ILE A 96 -12.38 2.44 -3.70
N VAL A 97 -11.51 1.44 -3.55
CA VAL A 97 -10.38 1.20 -4.46
C VAL A 97 -10.86 0.93 -5.88
N GLN A 98 -11.93 0.15 -6.07
CA GLN A 98 -12.51 -0.07 -7.40
C GLN A 98 -13.08 1.23 -8.01
N ILE A 99 -13.75 2.07 -7.21
CA ILE A 99 -14.25 3.37 -7.68
C ILE A 99 -13.09 4.28 -8.09
N VAL A 100 -12.06 4.39 -7.26
CA VAL A 100 -10.85 5.17 -7.56
C VAL A 100 -10.18 4.65 -8.83
N ARG A 101 -10.07 3.33 -9.01
CA ARG A 101 -9.56 2.72 -10.25
C ARG A 101 -10.39 3.13 -11.47
N MET A 102 -11.71 3.10 -11.38
CA MET A 102 -12.59 3.53 -12.49
C MET A 102 -12.39 5.01 -12.84
N ILE A 103 -12.27 5.88 -11.84
CA ILE A 103 -11.98 7.32 -12.03
C ILE A 103 -10.63 7.50 -12.71
N ILE A 104 -9.60 6.80 -12.23
CA ILE A 104 -8.26 6.82 -12.80
C ILE A 104 -8.27 6.44 -14.29
N VAL A 105 -8.96 5.35 -14.66
CA VAL A 105 -9.04 4.91 -16.06
C VAL A 105 -9.70 5.98 -16.95
N LYS A 106 -10.68 6.72 -16.44
CA LYS A 106 -11.31 7.83 -17.17
C LYS A 106 -10.36 9.02 -17.33
N ILE A 107 -9.63 9.40 -16.27
CA ILE A 107 -8.64 10.48 -16.32
C ILE A 107 -7.53 10.14 -17.34
N LEU A 108 -7.07 8.89 -17.36
CA LEU A 108 -6.05 8.44 -18.31
C LEU A 108 -6.48 8.64 -19.75
N LYS A 109 -7.73 8.32 -20.10
CA LYS A 109 -8.24 8.55 -21.46
C LYS A 109 -8.13 10.03 -21.85
N SER A 110 -8.47 10.94 -20.93
CA SER A 110 -8.41 12.38 -21.17
C SER A 110 -6.98 12.92 -21.28
N ILE A 111 -6.04 12.44 -20.45
CA ILE A 111 -4.63 12.90 -20.48
C ILE A 111 -3.94 12.47 -21.78
N PHE A 112 -4.23 11.27 -22.30
CA PHE A 112 -3.59 10.77 -23.51
C PHE A 112 -3.99 11.49 -24.80
N GLU A 113 -5.04 12.32 -24.76
CA GLU A 113 -5.49 13.11 -25.91
C GLU A 113 -4.74 14.45 -26.02
N ILE A 114 -3.98 14.87 -24.99
CA ILE A 114 -3.31 16.18 -24.96
C ILE A 114 -1.85 16.05 -25.42
N ASP A 115 -1.57 16.39 -26.68
CA ASP A 115 -0.19 16.43 -27.21
C ASP A 115 0.49 17.78 -26.94
N ASN A 116 0.91 18.00 -25.68
CA ASN A 116 1.65 19.19 -25.26
C ASN A 116 2.96 18.81 -24.55
N ILE A 117 4.06 19.50 -24.86
CA ILE A 117 5.38 19.30 -24.26
C ILE A 117 5.34 19.47 -22.73
N PHE A 118 4.60 20.45 -22.19
CA PHE A 118 4.44 20.63 -20.75
C PHE A 118 3.79 19.42 -20.08
N VAL A 119 2.75 18.86 -20.71
CA VAL A 119 2.05 17.65 -20.22
C VAL A 119 2.99 16.44 -20.27
N LYS A 120 3.86 16.33 -21.27
CA LYS A 120 4.87 15.26 -21.35
C LYS A 120 5.86 15.33 -20.19
N VAL A 121 6.35 16.52 -19.81
CA VAL A 121 7.26 16.69 -18.67
C VAL A 121 6.57 16.32 -17.36
N ILE A 122 5.37 16.86 -17.12
CA ILE A 122 4.58 16.53 -15.92
C ILE A 122 4.34 15.01 -15.84
N ASN A 123 3.97 14.38 -16.96
CA ASN A 123 3.75 12.94 -17.01
C ASN A 123 5.00 12.13 -16.61
N LYS A 124 6.21 12.57 -16.98
CA LYS A 124 7.45 11.91 -16.56
C LYS A 124 7.72 12.10 -15.08
N VAL A 125 7.58 13.32 -14.55
CA VAL A 125 7.81 13.64 -13.13
C VAL A 125 6.82 12.88 -12.24
N VAL A 126 5.53 12.94 -12.56
CA VAL A 126 4.50 12.20 -11.82
C VAL A 126 4.71 10.69 -11.96
N GLY A 127 5.22 10.23 -13.12
CA GLY A 127 5.59 8.83 -13.33
C GLY A 127 6.71 8.38 -12.39
N ALA A 128 7.77 9.18 -12.24
CA ALA A 128 8.85 8.94 -11.31
C ALA A 128 8.35 8.85 -9.86
N VAL A 129 7.53 9.81 -9.42
CA VAL A 129 6.93 9.81 -8.08
C VAL A 129 6.04 8.58 -7.87
N PHE A 130 5.23 8.23 -8.87
CA PHE A 130 4.35 7.05 -8.81
C PHE A 130 5.15 5.75 -8.65
N PHE A 131 6.21 5.55 -9.44
CA PHE A 131 7.04 4.35 -9.31
C PHE A 131 7.87 4.34 -8.02
N ALA A 132 8.26 5.50 -7.48
CA ALA A 132 8.85 5.58 -6.15
C ALA A 132 7.86 5.11 -5.07
N ALA A 133 6.58 5.51 -5.16
CA ALA A 133 5.54 5.03 -4.25
C ALA A 133 5.31 3.52 -4.39
N VAL A 134 5.32 2.98 -5.63
CA VAL A 134 5.27 1.53 -5.87
C VAL A 134 6.45 0.81 -5.23
N PHE A 135 7.67 1.36 -5.33
CA PHE A 135 8.84 0.78 -4.69
C PHE A 135 8.68 0.72 -3.17
N VAL A 136 8.24 1.81 -2.53
CA VAL A 136 7.98 1.83 -1.08
C VAL A 136 6.92 0.80 -0.71
N ALA A 137 5.84 0.68 -1.48
CA ALA A 137 4.80 -0.33 -1.27
C ALA A 137 5.36 -1.77 -1.34
N LEU A 138 6.23 -2.06 -2.30
CA LEU A 138 6.88 -3.37 -2.41
C LEU A 138 7.87 -3.61 -1.28
N LEU A 139 8.59 -2.58 -0.83
CA LEU A 139 9.50 -2.65 0.31
C LEU A 139 8.74 -2.99 1.60
N LEU A 140 7.64 -2.28 1.87
CA LEU A 140 6.76 -2.57 3.01
C LEU A 140 6.22 -3.99 2.96
N PHE A 141 5.82 -4.46 1.78
CA PHE A 141 5.36 -5.84 1.61
C PHE A 141 6.48 -6.86 1.85
N ALA A 142 7.70 -6.61 1.38
CA ALA A 142 8.85 -7.47 1.64
C ALA A 142 9.18 -7.53 3.14
N PHE A 143 9.14 -6.39 3.83
CA PHE A 143 9.28 -6.31 5.29
C PHE A 143 8.20 -7.11 6.01
N GLN A 144 6.95 -7.05 5.53
CA GLN A 144 5.85 -7.83 6.08
C GLN A 144 6.09 -9.34 5.95
N ILE A 145 6.58 -9.80 4.79
CA ILE A 145 6.91 -11.22 4.58
C ILE A 145 7.96 -11.69 5.60
N VAL A 146 9.02 -10.90 5.82
CA VAL A 146 10.05 -11.28 6.79
C VAL A 146 9.50 -11.25 8.22
N SER A 147 8.67 -10.26 8.55
CA SER A 147 7.96 -10.18 9.84
C SER A 147 7.12 -11.44 10.11
N TRP A 148 6.40 -11.95 9.09
CA TRP A 148 5.62 -13.20 9.21
C TRP A 148 6.47 -14.45 9.45
N ILE A 149 7.69 -14.51 8.92
CA ILE A 149 8.59 -15.64 9.18
C ILE A 149 8.99 -15.66 10.67
N GLY A 150 9.23 -14.49 11.25
CA GLY A 150 9.54 -14.32 12.66
C GLY A 150 10.86 -14.98 13.10
N GLY A 151 11.03 -15.11 14.42
CA GLY A 151 12.16 -15.78 15.06
C GLY A 151 13.53 -15.17 14.72
N ASP A 152 14.55 -16.01 14.67
CA ASP A 152 15.94 -15.60 14.39
C ASP A 152 16.08 -14.95 13.00
N THR A 153 15.24 -15.34 12.03
CA THR A 153 15.25 -14.74 10.69
C THR A 153 14.90 -13.26 10.73
N ALA A 154 13.85 -12.89 11.46
CA ALA A 154 13.44 -11.50 11.60
C ALA A 154 14.46 -10.68 12.40
N ALA A 155 15.02 -11.25 13.47
CA ALA A 155 16.05 -10.59 14.28
C ALA A 155 17.35 -10.34 13.49
N ASN A 156 17.81 -11.36 12.76
CA ASN A 156 18.97 -11.23 11.87
C ASN A 156 18.69 -10.23 10.74
N PHE A 157 17.48 -10.22 10.19
CA PHE A 157 17.11 -9.27 9.15
C PHE A 157 17.15 -7.81 9.67
N LEU A 158 16.58 -7.56 10.85
CA LEU A 158 16.62 -6.25 11.50
C LEU A 158 18.06 -5.77 11.77
N SER A 159 18.96 -6.69 12.13
CA SER A 159 20.37 -6.35 12.39
C SER A 159 21.10 -5.78 11.17
N TYR A 160 20.67 -6.10 9.94
CA TYR A 160 21.23 -5.49 8.72
C TYR A 160 20.86 -4.02 8.54
N PHE A 161 19.90 -3.50 9.31
CA PHE A 161 19.43 -2.13 9.24
C PHE A 161 19.81 -1.27 10.46
N ASP A 162 20.49 -1.85 11.45
CA ASP A 162 20.86 -1.13 12.67
C ASP A 162 21.78 0.07 12.36
N GLY A 163 21.28 1.29 12.58
CA GLY A 163 21.96 2.52 12.20
C GLY A 163 21.77 2.96 10.74
N SER A 164 20.74 2.45 10.04
CA SER A 164 20.37 2.85 8.68
C SER A 164 20.11 4.35 8.57
N ALA A 165 20.77 5.01 7.60
CA ALA A 165 20.55 6.43 7.33
C ALA A 165 19.17 6.70 6.70
N LEU A 166 18.56 5.67 6.11
CA LEU A 166 17.22 5.73 5.51
C LEU A 166 16.13 5.32 6.49
N LEU A 167 16.47 5.09 7.76
CA LEU A 167 15.54 4.66 8.82
C LEU A 167 14.83 3.34 8.49
N LEU A 168 15.52 2.42 7.80
CA LEU A 168 14.95 1.12 7.40
C LEU A 168 14.61 0.25 8.61
N ASP A 169 15.37 0.38 9.69
CA ASP A 169 15.09 -0.20 11.01
C ASP A 169 13.73 0.24 11.54
N LYS A 170 13.48 1.56 11.55
CA LYS A 170 12.22 2.13 12.03
C LYS A 170 11.06 1.77 11.11
N LEU A 171 11.29 1.74 9.80
CA LEU A 171 10.27 1.38 8.81
C LEU A 171 9.89 -0.10 8.90
N TYR A 172 10.84 -0.98 9.19
CA TYR A 172 10.60 -2.40 9.41
C TYR A 172 9.77 -2.63 10.69
N LEU A 173 10.16 -1.99 11.80
CA LEU A 173 9.48 -2.12 13.09
C LEU A 173 8.08 -1.51 13.10
N ASN A 174 7.91 -0.34 12.47
CA ASN A 174 6.64 0.38 12.40
C ASN A 174 5.92 0.17 11.06
N ASN A 175 6.08 -1.01 10.46
CA ASN A 175 5.42 -1.32 9.19
C ASN A 175 3.89 -1.27 9.38
N PRO A 176 3.15 -0.40 8.67
CA PRO A 176 1.70 -0.29 8.82
C PRO A 176 0.95 -1.59 8.47
N LEU A 177 1.57 -2.49 7.71
CA LEU A 177 0.98 -3.78 7.36
C LEU A 177 0.90 -4.75 8.55
N ASN A 178 1.67 -4.53 9.61
CA ASN A 178 1.59 -5.34 10.83
C ASN A 178 0.22 -5.19 11.52
N ALA A 179 -0.46 -4.05 11.33
CA ALA A 179 -1.79 -3.78 11.91
C ALA A 179 -2.88 -4.76 11.44
N ILE A 180 -2.65 -5.48 10.34
CA ILE A 180 -3.61 -6.45 9.78
C ILE A 180 -3.75 -7.69 10.68
N PHE A 181 -2.68 -8.06 11.40
CA PHE A 181 -2.60 -9.29 12.21
C PHE A 181 -2.55 -9.04 13.71
N SER A 182 -2.49 -7.78 14.14
CA SER A 182 -2.71 -7.36 15.53
C SER A 182 -4.20 -7.31 15.88
#